data_AF-A0A5N6ICK2-F1
#
_entry.id   AF-A0A5N6ICK2-F1
#
_cell.length_a   1.000
_cell.length_b   1.000
_cell.length_c   1.000
_cell.angle_alpha   90.00
_cell.angle_beta   90.00
_cell.angle_gamma   90.00
#
_symmetry.space_group_name_H-M   'P 1'
#
loop_
_entity.id
_entity.type
_entity.pdbx_description
1 polymer ?
#
loop_
_entity_poly.entity_id
_entity_poly.type
_entity_poly.pdbx_seq_one_letter_code
_entity_poly.pdbx_strand_id
1 'polypeptide(L)'
;MSALAPFDASLYAYRTNFDGLTPRDPASAARVEQAVQPYKDALEEFENRDKKAREEYEQATNDGFTTDKFERWVIENVPQWAQARAELENYGAALSQAAFDAFGDDYHRKISQGQQDLMIAARRAGCDPQYF
;
A
#
# COMPACT_ATOMS: atom_id res chain seq x y z
N MET A 1 -14.99 13.55 10.26
CA MET A 1 -14.42 12.22 9.96
C MET A 1 -13.66 12.38 8.66
N SER A 2 -12.37 12.01 8.65
CA SER A 2 -11.53 12.12 7.45
C SER A 2 -11.94 11.11 6.38
N ALA A 3 -11.71 11.44 5.12
CA ALA A 3 -11.95 10.55 3.99
C ALA A 3 -10.71 9.70 3.73
N LEU A 4 -10.90 8.46 3.23
CA LEU A 4 -9.80 7.60 2.80
C LEU A 4 -9.06 8.26 1.64
N ALA A 5 -7.76 8.51 1.82
CA ALA A 5 -6.91 9.14 0.81
C ALA A 5 -6.94 8.33 -0.50
N PRO A 6 -6.95 8.98 -1.69
CA PRO A 6 -6.57 8.32 -2.93
C PRO A 6 -5.27 7.56 -2.74
N PHE A 7 -5.23 6.33 -3.24
CA PHE A 7 -4.03 5.53 -3.16
C PHE A 7 -2.98 6.09 -4.12
N ASP A 8 -1.75 6.21 -3.61
CA ASP A 8 -0.58 6.65 -4.37
C ASP A 8 0.55 5.66 -4.07
N ALA A 9 0.91 4.85 -5.07
CA ALA A 9 1.91 3.81 -4.92
C ALA A 9 3.30 4.38 -4.56
N SER A 10 3.60 5.61 -4.97
CA SER A 10 4.89 6.25 -4.75
C SER A 10 5.18 6.49 -3.26
N LEU A 11 4.14 6.67 -2.45
CA LEU A 11 4.26 6.83 -1.01
C LEU A 11 4.74 5.55 -0.29
N TYR A 12 4.74 4.40 -0.96
CA TYR A 12 5.16 3.12 -0.42
C TYR A 12 6.53 2.65 -0.93
N ALA A 13 7.21 3.46 -1.76
CA ALA A 13 8.52 3.13 -2.31
C ALA A 13 9.56 2.82 -1.22
N TYR A 14 9.42 3.44 -0.03
CA TYR A 14 10.30 3.22 1.13
C TYR A 14 10.41 1.75 1.55
N ARG A 15 9.39 0.92 1.28
CA ARG A 15 9.37 -0.50 1.65
C ARG A 15 10.36 -1.36 0.88
N THR A 16 10.81 -0.85 -0.27
CA THR A 16 11.81 -1.47 -1.15
C THR A 16 13.15 -0.74 -1.15
N ASN A 17 13.33 0.27 -0.28
CA ASN A 17 14.59 0.99 -0.15
C ASN A 17 15.53 0.28 0.84
N PHE A 18 16.40 -0.57 0.31
CA PHE A 18 17.40 -1.31 1.07
C PHE A 18 18.77 -0.62 1.13
N ASP A 19 18.89 0.64 0.68
CA ASP A 19 20.18 1.34 0.63
C ASP A 19 20.79 1.45 2.03
N GLY A 20 22.06 1.03 2.15
CA GLY A 20 22.78 1.01 3.42
C GLY A 20 22.39 -0.14 4.35
N LEU A 21 21.54 -1.07 3.93
CA LEU A 21 21.29 -2.32 4.66
C LEU A 21 22.25 -3.41 4.17
N THR A 22 22.80 -4.18 5.11
CA THR A 22 23.66 -5.32 4.80
C THR A 22 22.90 -6.61 5.10
N PRO A 23 22.67 -7.49 4.12
CA PRO A 23 22.00 -8.76 4.37
C PRO A 23 22.89 -9.67 5.21
N ARG A 24 22.27 -10.46 6.09
CA ARG A 24 22.97 -11.44 6.95
C ARG A 24 23.65 -12.55 6.15
N ASP A 25 23.03 -12.96 5.04
CA ASP A 25 23.58 -13.97 4.14
C ASP A 25 23.03 -13.82 2.70
N PRO A 26 23.71 -14.40 1.68
CA PRO A 26 23.27 -14.30 0.29
C PRO A 26 21.90 -14.91 -0.01
N ALA A 27 21.47 -15.94 0.73
CA ALA A 27 20.18 -16.57 0.51
C ALA A 27 19.04 -15.67 1.00
N SER A 28 19.24 -14.93 2.08
CA SER A 28 18.29 -13.92 2.56
C SER A 28 18.12 -12.77 1.56
N ALA A 29 19.22 -12.31 0.94
CA ALA A 29 19.18 -11.27 -0.09
C ALA A 29 18.35 -11.71 -1.30
N ALA A 30 18.56 -12.94 -1.78
CA ALA A 30 17.79 -13.50 -2.89
C ALA A 30 16.28 -13.59 -2.59
N ARG A 31 15.88 -13.92 -1.36
CA ARG A 31 14.45 -13.94 -0.98
C ARG A 31 13.83 -12.56 -0.99
N VAL A 32 14.58 -11.53 -0.57
CA VAL A 32 14.13 -10.14 -0.65
C VAL A 32 13.91 -9.76 -2.12
N GLU A 33 14.89 -10.01 -2.99
CA GLU A 33 14.78 -9.70 -4.42
C GLU A 33 13.57 -10.38 -5.08
N GLN A 34 13.30 -11.65 -4.72
CA GLN A 34 12.12 -12.39 -5.20
C GLN A 34 10.79 -11.78 -4.73
N ALA A 35 10.76 -11.13 -3.56
CA ALA A 35 9.56 -10.50 -3.01
C ALA A 35 9.33 -9.07 -3.52
N VAL A 36 10.36 -8.40 -4.06
CA VAL A 36 10.27 -7.00 -4.51
C VAL A 36 9.35 -6.83 -5.71
N GLN A 37 9.52 -7.63 -6.76
CA GLN A 37 8.75 -7.41 -7.99
C GLN A 37 7.25 -7.67 -7.80
N PRO A 38 6.82 -8.80 -7.17
CA PRO A 38 5.39 -9.03 -6.91
C PRO A 38 4.76 -7.92 -6.05
N TYR A 39 5.49 -7.36 -5.09
CA TYR A 39 5.02 -6.25 -4.29
C TYR A 39 4.85 -4.95 -5.12
N LYS A 40 5.81 -4.64 -6.01
CA LYS A 40 5.69 -3.49 -6.91
C LYS A 40 4.53 -3.63 -7.89
N ASP A 41 4.35 -4.82 -8.46
CA ASP A 41 3.24 -5.10 -9.36
C ASP A 41 1.89 -4.94 -8.63
N ALA A 42 1.79 -5.42 -7.38
CA ALA A 42 0.59 -5.25 -6.56
C ALA A 42 0.31 -3.79 -6.18
N LEU A 43 1.35 -2.97 -5.96
CA LEU A 43 1.19 -1.53 -5.73
C LEU A 43 0.56 -0.84 -6.95
N GLU A 44 1.10 -1.11 -8.15
CA GLU A 44 0.61 -0.52 -9.40
C GLU A 44 -0.81 -0.99 -9.73
N GLU A 45 -1.09 -2.29 -9.58
CA GLU A 45 -2.43 -2.84 -9.78
C GLU A 45 -3.42 -2.19 -8.82
N PHE A 46 -3.09 -2.08 -7.52
CA PHE A 46 -4.00 -1.46 -6.55
C PHE A 46 -4.23 0.02 -6.83
N GLU A 47 -3.21 0.79 -7.24
CA GLU A 47 -3.37 2.19 -7.65
C GLU A 47 -4.33 2.35 -8.82
N ASN A 48 -4.17 1.52 -9.85
CA ASN A 48 -5.07 1.51 -11.00
C ASN A 48 -6.52 1.17 -10.60
N ARG A 49 -6.71 0.20 -9.70
CA ARG A 49 -8.03 -0.20 -9.20
C ARG A 49 -8.66 0.85 -8.31
N ASP A 50 -7.89 1.49 -7.42
CA ASP A 50 -8.36 2.57 -6.55
C ASP A 50 -8.82 3.77 -7.37
N LYS A 51 -8.02 4.17 -8.37
CA LYS A 51 -8.39 5.25 -9.28
C LYS A 51 -9.71 4.96 -10.00
N LYS A 52 -9.83 3.78 -10.62
CA LYS A 52 -11.06 3.40 -11.34
C LYS A 52 -12.28 3.34 -10.40
N ALA A 53 -12.12 2.75 -9.22
CA ALA A 53 -13.19 2.68 -8.22
C ALA A 53 -13.68 4.07 -7.79
N ARG A 54 -12.76 5.04 -7.68
CA ARG A 54 -13.11 6.42 -7.33
C ARG A 54 -13.84 7.14 -8.46
N GLU A 55 -13.44 6.92 -9.71
CA GLU A 55 -14.17 7.44 -10.88
C GLU A 55 -15.61 6.90 -10.92
N GLU A 56 -15.79 5.59 -10.70
CA GLU A 56 -17.12 4.97 -10.64
C GLU A 56 -17.95 5.48 -9.44
N TYR A 57 -17.32 5.68 -8.28
CA TYR A 57 -17.97 6.26 -7.09
C TYR A 57 -18.40 7.71 -7.29
N GLU A 58 -17.54 8.54 -7.92
CA GLU A 58 -17.86 9.92 -8.24
C GLU A 58 -19.06 10.00 -9.18
N GLN A 59 -19.10 9.14 -10.21
CA GLN A 59 -20.25 9.03 -11.10
C GLN A 59 -21.52 8.59 -10.34
N ALA A 60 -21.44 7.54 -9.52
CA ALA A 60 -22.58 7.08 -8.72
C ALA A 60 -23.10 8.16 -7.75
N THR A 61 -22.21 9.00 -7.22
CA THR A 61 -22.58 10.14 -6.37
C THR A 61 -23.26 11.23 -7.18
N ASN A 62 -22.71 11.59 -8.35
CA ASN A 62 -23.25 12.63 -9.23
C ASN A 62 -24.63 12.27 -9.79
N ASP A 63 -24.84 10.99 -10.10
CA ASP A 63 -26.13 10.47 -10.57
C ASP A 63 -27.14 10.22 -9.44
N GLY A 64 -26.73 10.42 -8.17
CA GLY A 64 -27.58 10.26 -6.99
C GLY A 64 -27.86 8.81 -6.59
N PHE A 65 -27.09 7.85 -7.11
CA PHE A 65 -27.20 6.43 -6.77
C PHE A 65 -26.62 6.07 -5.40
N THR A 66 -25.74 6.91 -4.84
CA THR A 66 -25.17 6.69 -3.52
C THR A 66 -24.93 8.00 -2.76
N THR A 67 -25.07 7.92 -1.43
CA THR A 67 -24.57 8.92 -0.48
C THR A 67 -23.65 8.26 0.57
N ASP A 68 -23.36 6.97 0.42
CA ASP A 68 -22.47 6.24 1.31
C ASP A 68 -21.03 6.72 1.13
N LYS A 69 -20.20 6.58 2.17
CA LYS A 69 -18.77 6.85 2.04
C LYS A 69 -18.11 5.85 1.08
N PHE A 70 -17.11 6.33 0.34
CA PHE A 70 -16.31 5.52 -0.59
C PHE A 70 -15.90 4.16 -0.02
N GLU A 71 -15.34 4.11 1.20
CA GLU A 71 -14.86 2.86 1.82
C GLU A 71 -15.94 1.78 1.94
N ARG A 72 -17.18 2.18 2.25
CA ARG A 72 -18.29 1.22 2.31
C ARG A 72 -18.75 0.86 0.90
N TRP A 73 -18.94 1.87 0.06
CA TRP A 73 -19.44 1.68 -1.30
C TRP A 73 -18.53 0.79 -2.14
N VAL A 74 -17.21 0.96 -2.04
CA VAL A 74 -16.23 0.23 -2.86
C VAL A 74 -16.20 -1.26 -2.52
N ILE A 75 -16.40 -1.62 -1.24
CA ILE A 75 -16.47 -3.03 -0.81
C ILE A 75 -17.70 -3.73 -1.39
N GLU A 76 -18.83 -3.03 -1.45
CA GLU A 76 -20.10 -3.59 -1.92
C GLU A 76 -20.20 -3.64 -3.46
N ASN A 77 -19.57 -2.68 -4.16
CA ASN A 77 -19.77 -2.48 -5.60
C ASN A 77 -18.56 -2.84 -6.46
N VAL A 78 -17.34 -2.82 -5.91
CA VAL A 78 -16.10 -3.02 -6.66
C VAL A 78 -15.27 -4.16 -6.04
N PRO A 79 -15.70 -5.43 -6.18
CA PRO A 79 -15.01 -6.57 -5.55
C PRO A 79 -13.54 -6.70 -5.99
N GLN A 80 -13.20 -6.26 -7.19
CA GLN A 80 -11.84 -6.26 -7.72
C GLN A 80 -10.91 -5.30 -6.95
N TRP A 81 -11.45 -4.21 -6.37
CA TRP A 81 -10.69 -3.31 -5.51
C TRP A 81 -10.31 -4.01 -4.20
N ALA A 82 -11.27 -4.70 -3.58
CA ALA A 82 -11.03 -5.45 -2.34
C ALA A 82 -10.04 -6.61 -2.56
N GLN A 83 -10.11 -7.29 -3.72
CA GLN A 83 -9.14 -8.31 -4.09
C GLN A 83 -7.74 -7.73 -4.25
N ALA A 84 -7.57 -6.66 -5.03
CA ALA A 84 -6.27 -6.03 -5.25
C ALA A 84 -5.66 -5.51 -3.93
N ARG A 85 -6.50 -4.97 -3.04
CA ARG A 85 -6.09 -4.61 -1.67
C ARG A 85 -5.54 -5.80 -0.91
N ALA A 86 -6.27 -6.92 -0.88
CA ALA A 86 -5.82 -8.13 -0.18
C ALA A 86 -4.52 -8.71 -0.77
N GLU A 87 -4.36 -8.65 -2.10
CA GLU A 87 -3.12 -9.05 -2.77
C GLU A 87 -1.94 -8.16 -2.36
N LEU A 88 -2.14 -6.84 -2.34
CA LEU A 88 -1.13 -5.89 -1.87
C LEU A 88 -0.74 -6.15 -0.40
N GLU A 89 -1.71 -6.38 0.49
CA GLU A 89 -1.45 -6.73 1.89
C GLU A 89 -0.62 -8.02 2.01
N ASN A 90 -0.95 -9.05 1.21
CA ASN A 90 -0.23 -10.32 1.21
C ASN A 90 1.23 -10.18 0.71
N TYR A 91 1.44 -9.51 -0.43
CA TYR A 91 2.80 -9.28 -0.94
C TYR A 91 3.59 -8.31 -0.05
N GLY A 92 2.92 -7.34 0.56
CA GLY A 92 3.49 -6.43 1.54
C GLY A 92 4.00 -7.18 2.78
N ALA A 93 3.23 -8.14 3.30
CA ALA A 93 3.64 -9.00 4.41
C ALA A 93 4.81 -9.92 4.02
N ALA A 94 4.77 -10.54 2.84
CA ALA A 94 5.86 -11.38 2.34
C ALA A 94 7.18 -10.62 2.19
N LEU A 95 7.12 -9.40 1.63
CA LEU A 95 8.28 -8.51 1.53
C LEU A 95 8.84 -8.16 2.91
N SER A 96 7.96 -7.78 3.84
CA SER A 96 8.35 -7.36 5.18
C SER A 96 9.03 -8.51 5.93
N GLN A 97 8.49 -9.72 5.80
CA GLN A 97 9.08 -10.93 6.38
C GLN A 97 10.47 -11.22 5.80
N ALA A 98 10.60 -11.24 4.47
CA ALA A 98 11.87 -11.52 3.81
C ALA A 98 12.94 -10.46 4.17
N ALA A 99 12.56 -9.19 4.21
CA ALA A 99 13.45 -8.09 4.55
C ALA A 99 13.83 -8.09 6.03
N PHE A 100 12.91 -8.44 6.94
CA PHE A 100 13.22 -8.60 8.36
C PHE A 100 14.19 -9.77 8.60
N ASP A 101 14.00 -10.89 7.91
CA ASP A 101 14.91 -12.03 7.98
C ASP A 101 16.33 -11.67 7.47
N ALA A 102 16.40 -10.88 6.40
CA ALA A 102 17.66 -10.47 5.77
C ALA A 102 18.41 -9.38 6.54
N PHE A 103 17.72 -8.35 7.02
CA PHE A 103 18.33 -7.12 7.54
C PHE A 103 18.05 -6.88 9.04
N GLY A 104 17.07 -7.57 9.62
CA GLY A 104 16.68 -7.41 11.02
C GLY A 104 16.20 -6.00 11.38
N ASP A 105 16.65 -5.53 12.55
CA ASP A 105 16.19 -4.28 13.16
C ASP A 105 16.49 -3.03 12.32
N ASP A 106 17.52 -3.06 11.47
CA ASP A 106 17.85 -1.92 10.60
C ASP A 106 16.78 -1.70 9.52
N TYR A 107 16.17 -2.77 9.01
CA TYR A 107 14.98 -2.65 8.15
C TYR A 107 13.77 -2.14 8.94
N HIS A 108 13.52 -2.68 10.13
CA HIS A 108 12.41 -2.25 10.98
C HIS A 108 12.46 -0.73 11.27
N ARG A 109 13.66 -0.19 11.54
CA ARG A 109 13.86 1.26 11.75
C ARG A 109 13.50 2.08 10.51
N LYS A 110 13.92 1.65 9.32
CA LYS A 110 13.58 2.32 8.05
C LYS A 110 12.08 2.29 7.76
N ILE A 111 11.42 1.16 7.96
CA ILE A 111 9.97 1.04 7.77
C ILE A 111 9.20 1.93 8.74
N SER A 112 9.61 1.96 10.01
CA SER A 112 8.99 2.83 11.02
C SER A 112 9.06 4.30 10.61
N GLN A 113 10.19 4.75 10.04
CA GLN A 113 10.34 6.11 9.53
C GLN A 113 9.45 6.39 8.32
N GLY A 114 9.42 5.48 7.33
CA GLY A 114 8.56 5.63 6.15
C GLY A 114 7.06 5.65 6.50
N GLN A 115 6.63 4.85 7.48
CA GLN A 115 5.26 4.89 8.01
C GLN A 115 4.94 6.23 8.68
N GLN A 116 5.89 6.81 9.41
CA GLN A 116 5.71 8.14 9.99
C GLN A 116 5.57 9.22 8.91
N ASP A 117 6.39 9.17 7.85
CA ASP A 117 6.31 10.10 6.74
C ASP A 117 4.96 10.00 6.01
N LEU A 118 4.47 8.78 5.79
CA LEU A 118 3.13 8.51 5.25
C LEU A 118 2.03 9.11 6.12
N MET A 119 2.09 8.91 7.44
CA MET A 119 1.13 9.49 8.38
C MET A 119 1.16 11.02 8.35
N ILE A 120 2.34 11.63 8.29
CA ILE A 120 2.50 13.08 8.21
C ILE A 120 1.90 13.62 6.91
N ALA A 121 2.14 12.95 5.78
CA ALA A 121 1.60 13.31 4.48
C ALA A 121 0.06 13.27 4.48
N ALA A 122 -0.53 12.17 4.96
CA ALA A 122 -1.97 12.01 5.05
C ALA A 122 -2.62 13.07 5.98
N ARG A 123 -2.01 13.31 7.14
CA ARG A 123 -2.48 14.35 8.07
C ARG A 123 -2.46 15.75 7.47
N ARG A 124 -1.43 16.08 6.68
CA ARG A 124 -1.34 17.36 5.95
C ARG A 124 -2.41 17.49 4.87
N ALA A 125 -2.76 16.39 4.22
CA ALA A 125 -3.84 16.32 3.24
C ALA A 125 -5.24 16.22 3.87
N GLY A 126 -5.35 16.09 5.20
CA GLY A 126 -6.63 16.00 5.91
C GLY A 126 -7.34 14.65 5.77
N CYS A 127 -6.62 13.62 5.30
CA CYS A 127 -7.13 12.28 5.04
C CYS A 127 -6.51 11.24 5.98
N ASP A 128 -7.11 10.04 6.00
CA ASP A 128 -6.54 8.89 6.70
C ASP A 128 -5.61 8.11 5.74
N PRO A 129 -4.39 7.74 6.18
CA PRO A 129 -3.48 6.93 5.38
C PRO A 129 -4.02 5.50 5.25
N GLN A 130 -3.71 4.87 4.12
CA GLN A 130 -3.92 3.44 3.96
C GLN A 130 -2.68 2.70 4.50
N TYR A 131 -2.86 1.54 5.11
CA TYR A 131 -1.74 0.73 5.63
C TYR A 131 -1.75 -0.62 4.91
N PHE A 132 -0.55 -1.06 4.52
CA PHE A 132 -0.26 -2.32 3.84
C PHE A 132 1.04 -2.87 4.43
#